data_AF-A0A5S3WQV1-F1
#
_entry.id   AF-A0A5S3WQV1-F1
#
_cell.length_a   1.000
_cell.length_b   1.000
_cell.length_c   1.000
_cell.angle_alpha   90.00
_cell.angle_beta   90.00
_cell.angle_gamma   90.00
#
_symmetry.space_group_name_H-M   'P 1'
#
loop_
_entity.id
_entity.type
_entity.pdbx_description
1 polymer ?
#
loop_
_entity_poly.entity_id
_entity_poly.type
_entity_poly.pdbx_seq_one_letter_code
_entity_poly.pdbx_strand_id
1 'polypeptide(L)'
;MKCNIKTVIAAALVCATATVQAQPADSMQVTDYNTFYDTQVNNASCGGYWDERRVWVCDYRTQLVNVSYKTCHYKLTAKHSAVSAPAWDTRTVLSNKSCPANWTIPGPDYYAPGGVYVHQHNTYFTQQEEQRVAYNCRWETRSVWVPNSGRYCPIAPQQ
;
A
#
# COMPACT_ATOMS: atom_id res chain seq x y z
N MET A 1 52.74 -23.32 56.60
CA MET A 1 52.36 -24.03 55.36
C MET A 1 51.91 -22.97 54.36
N LYS A 2 52.75 -22.66 53.36
CA LYS A 2 52.48 -21.63 52.34
C LYS A 2 51.57 -22.24 51.26
N CYS A 3 50.46 -21.59 50.92
CA CYS A 3 49.72 -21.89 49.69
C CYS A 3 49.71 -20.65 48.79
N ASN A 4 50.35 -20.82 47.64
CA ASN A 4 50.45 -19.87 46.54
C ASN A 4 49.08 -19.68 45.87
N ILE A 5 48.60 -18.44 45.76
CA ILE A 5 47.45 -18.10 44.92
C ILE A 5 47.98 -17.97 43.48
N LYS A 6 47.63 -18.92 42.61
CA LYS A 6 47.86 -18.83 41.17
C LYS A 6 46.75 -18.00 40.54
N THR A 7 47.12 -16.96 39.83
CA THR A 7 46.27 -16.09 39.02
C THR A 7 45.57 -16.92 37.94
N VAL A 8 44.24 -16.92 37.92
CA VAL A 8 43.44 -17.47 36.82
C VAL A 8 42.96 -16.29 35.97
N ILE A 9 43.50 -16.19 34.75
CA ILE A 9 43.02 -15.25 33.74
C ILE A 9 41.77 -15.89 33.12
N ALA A 10 40.59 -15.39 33.47
CA ALA A 10 39.35 -15.77 32.83
C ALA A 10 39.15 -14.89 31.58
N ALA A 11 39.27 -15.49 30.39
CA ALA A 11 38.89 -14.85 29.15
C ALA A 11 37.37 -14.74 29.09
N ALA A 12 36.84 -13.52 29.22
CA ALA A 12 35.42 -13.25 29.01
C ALA A 12 35.12 -13.28 27.51
N LEU A 13 34.38 -14.30 27.08
CA LEU A 13 33.79 -14.35 25.74
C LEU A 13 32.69 -13.27 25.69
N VAL A 14 32.98 -12.14 25.06
CA VAL A 14 31.99 -11.09 24.81
C VAL A 14 31.09 -11.59 23.69
N CYS A 15 29.95 -12.19 24.06
CA CYS A 15 28.85 -12.40 23.12
C CYS A 15 28.31 -11.01 22.72
N ALA A 16 28.72 -10.51 21.57
CA ALA A 16 28.06 -9.38 20.93
C ALA A 16 26.67 -9.86 20.48
N THR A 17 25.68 -9.68 21.34
CA THR A 17 24.28 -9.73 20.91
C THR A 17 24.10 -8.57 19.94
N ALA A 18 23.95 -8.88 18.66
CA ALA A 18 23.37 -7.93 17.72
C ALA A 18 21.95 -7.66 18.24
N THR A 19 21.77 -6.56 18.97
CA THR A 19 20.46 -6.01 19.25
C THR A 19 19.88 -5.64 17.90
N VAL A 20 19.03 -6.51 17.35
CA VAL A 20 18.06 -6.10 16.35
C VAL A 20 17.22 -5.08 17.07
N GLN A 21 17.56 -3.80 16.87
CA GLN A 21 16.81 -2.70 17.41
C GLN A 21 15.44 -2.81 16.75
N ALA A 22 14.47 -3.31 17.51
CA ALA A 22 13.08 -3.28 17.10
C ALA A 22 12.81 -1.83 16.71
N GLN A 23 12.46 -1.61 15.44
CA GLN A 23 12.02 -0.30 15.00
C GLN A 23 10.97 0.16 16.00
N PRO A 24 11.07 1.39 16.54
CA PRO A 24 10.01 1.93 17.36
C PRO A 24 8.71 1.71 16.58
N ALA A 25 7.72 1.09 17.21
CA ALA A 25 6.38 1.05 16.65
C ALA A 25 6.05 2.51 16.36
N ASP A 26 6.07 2.89 15.08
CA ASP A 26 5.62 4.20 14.65
C ASP A 26 4.20 4.28 15.18
N SER A 27 4.02 5.06 16.23
CA SER A 27 2.73 5.23 16.87
C SER A 27 1.88 5.95 15.84
N MET A 28 1.13 5.18 15.06
CA MET A 28 0.27 5.68 14.01
C MET A 28 -0.75 6.61 14.68
N GLN A 29 -0.65 7.90 14.37
CA GLN A 29 -1.63 8.89 14.73
C GLN A 29 -2.92 8.52 14.01
N VAL A 30 -3.90 7.99 14.74
CA VAL A 30 -5.22 7.68 14.19
C VAL A 30 -5.84 9.01 13.77
N THR A 31 -5.88 9.26 12.46
CA THR A 31 -6.55 10.44 11.92
C THR A 31 -7.94 10.03 11.49
N ASP A 32 -8.94 10.57 12.19
CA ASP A 32 -10.34 10.32 11.89
C ASP A 32 -10.81 11.26 10.78
N TYR A 33 -11.44 10.69 9.75
CA TYR A 33 -11.99 11.45 8.63
C TYR A 33 -13.48 11.16 8.48
N ASN A 34 -14.29 12.22 8.49
CA ASN A 34 -15.66 12.18 8.01
C ASN A 34 -15.66 12.41 6.51
N THR A 35 -15.86 11.38 5.69
CA THR A 35 -16.21 11.58 4.27
C THR A 35 -17.67 11.91 4.15
N PHE A 36 -17.98 13.17 4.37
CA PHE A 36 -19.10 13.81 3.72
C PHE A 36 -18.53 14.90 2.80
N TYR A 37 -17.95 14.46 1.68
CA TYR A 37 -17.94 15.29 0.49
C TYR A 37 -19.17 14.86 -0.33
N ASP A 38 -19.86 15.84 -0.92
CA ASP A 38 -20.93 15.70 -1.94
C ASP A 38 -22.38 16.10 -1.63
N THR A 39 -22.62 17.03 -0.69
CA THR A 39 -23.69 18.02 -0.92
C THR A 39 -23.31 19.47 -0.63
N GLN A 40 -22.02 19.82 -0.61
CA GLN A 40 -21.68 21.25 -0.62
C GLN A 40 -21.82 21.77 -2.05
N VAL A 41 -22.96 22.39 -2.34
CA VAL A 41 -23.14 23.16 -3.57
C VAL A 41 -22.33 24.44 -3.42
N ASN A 42 -21.26 24.58 -4.19
CA ASN A 42 -20.43 25.79 -4.17
C ASN A 42 -21.03 26.94 -4.99
N ASN A 43 -22.24 26.78 -5.54
CA ASN A 43 -22.84 27.73 -6.46
C ASN A 43 -24.34 27.90 -6.19
N ALA A 44 -24.73 29.11 -5.76
CA ALA A 44 -26.13 29.51 -5.52
C ALA A 44 -27.01 29.45 -6.79
N SER A 45 -26.41 29.31 -7.97
CA SER A 45 -27.09 29.31 -9.28
C SER A 45 -27.58 27.92 -9.73
N CYS A 46 -27.32 26.87 -8.95
CA CYS A 46 -27.59 25.49 -9.36
C CYS A 46 -29.06 25.06 -9.33
N GLY A 47 -29.96 25.86 -8.74
CA GLY A 47 -31.40 25.54 -8.64
C GLY A 47 -31.69 24.26 -7.85
N GLY A 48 -32.33 24.39 -6.69
CA GLY A 48 -32.62 23.24 -5.82
C GLY A 48 -33.11 23.70 -4.46
N TYR A 49 -33.23 22.76 -3.54
CA TYR A 49 -33.60 23.03 -2.17
C TYR A 49 -32.83 22.14 -1.19
N TRP A 50 -32.69 22.61 0.05
CA TRP A 50 -32.18 21.80 1.14
C TRP A 50 -33.32 20.99 1.75
N ASP A 51 -33.09 19.70 1.93
CA ASP A 51 -34.07 18.76 2.47
C ASP A 51 -33.43 17.94 3.59
N GLU A 52 -34.14 17.73 4.70
CA GLU A 52 -33.66 16.90 5.79
C GLU A 52 -33.93 15.43 5.49
N ARG A 53 -32.86 14.65 5.34
CA ARG A 53 -32.97 13.24 5.00
C ARG A 53 -32.21 12.39 5.99
N ARG A 54 -32.72 11.17 6.17
CA ARG A 54 -32.03 10.12 6.89
C ARG A 54 -30.93 9.56 5.98
N VAL A 55 -29.68 9.78 6.35
CA VAL A 55 -28.49 9.37 5.58
C VAL A 55 -27.61 8.43 6.38
N TRP A 56 -26.98 7.48 5.69
CA TRP A 56 -26.03 6.56 6.30
C TRP A 56 -24.63 7.19 6.27
N VAL A 57 -24.10 7.50 7.44
CA VAL A 57 -22.79 8.17 7.61
C VAL A 57 -21.85 7.19 8.30
N CYS A 58 -20.58 7.16 7.85
CA CYS A 58 -19.52 6.40 8.51
C CYS A 58 -18.34 7.31 8.83
N ASP A 59 -17.86 7.24 10.07
CA ASP A 59 -16.56 7.78 10.45
C ASP A 59 -15.48 6.75 10.06
N TYR A 60 -14.35 7.24 9.55
CA TYR A 60 -13.24 6.40 9.10
C TYR A 60 -11.99 6.68 9.89
N ARG A 61 -11.21 5.64 10.16
CA ARG A 61 -9.89 5.72 10.78
C ARG A 61 -8.86 5.07 9.89
N THR A 62 -7.63 5.56 9.93
CA THR A 62 -6.47 4.84 9.38
C THR A 62 -6.02 3.77 10.37
N GLN A 63 -5.61 2.60 9.86
CA GLN A 63 -5.04 1.49 10.61
C GLN A 63 -3.84 0.93 9.87
N LEU A 64 -2.79 0.51 10.60
CA LEU A 64 -1.69 -0.25 10.01
C LEU A 64 -2.08 -1.72 9.92
N VAL A 65 -2.04 -2.27 8.71
CA VAL A 65 -2.29 -3.69 8.47
C VAL A 65 -1.07 -4.35 7.85
N ASN A 66 -0.79 -5.57 8.29
CA ASN A 66 0.27 -6.38 7.70
C ASN A 66 -0.23 -6.98 6.38
N VAL A 67 0.34 -6.53 5.27
CA VAL A 67 0.03 -7.03 3.93
C VAL A 67 1.15 -7.96 3.49
N SER A 68 0.78 -9.17 3.07
CA SER A 68 1.73 -10.14 2.53
C SER A 68 1.89 -9.97 1.03
N TYR A 69 3.12 -9.81 0.61
CA TYR A 69 3.54 -9.66 -0.78
C TYR A 69 4.37 -10.85 -1.23
N LYS A 70 4.48 -11.00 -2.54
CA LYS A 70 5.51 -11.81 -3.16
C LYS A 70 6.16 -11.10 -4.34
N THR A 71 7.46 -11.26 -4.44
CA THR A 71 8.25 -10.85 -5.59
C THR A 71 8.43 -12.05 -6.51
N CYS A 72 7.92 -11.93 -7.72
CA CYS A 72 8.08 -12.87 -8.81
C CYS A 72 9.41 -12.57 -9.51
N HIS A 73 10.34 -13.53 -9.53
CA HIS A 73 11.63 -13.40 -10.20
C HIS A 73 11.58 -13.99 -11.60
N TYR A 74 12.04 -13.23 -12.58
CA TYR A 74 12.03 -13.63 -13.98
C TYR A 74 13.42 -13.57 -14.58
N LYS A 75 13.73 -14.57 -15.40
CA LYS A 75 14.96 -14.62 -16.19
C LYS A 75 14.66 -14.35 -17.65
N LEU A 76 15.46 -13.50 -18.27
CA LEU A 76 15.39 -13.24 -19.70
C LEU A 76 15.88 -14.49 -20.46
N THR A 77 15.06 -15.01 -21.37
CA THR A 77 15.34 -16.23 -22.14
C THR A 77 15.58 -15.98 -23.62
N ALA A 78 14.96 -14.93 -24.15
CA ALA A 78 15.17 -14.46 -25.51
C ALA A 78 15.22 -12.94 -25.51
N LYS A 79 16.10 -12.36 -26.32
CA LYS A 79 16.25 -10.90 -26.46
C LYS A 79 16.53 -10.55 -27.92
N HIS A 80 15.83 -9.54 -28.41
CA HIS A 80 16.15 -8.90 -29.68
C HIS A 80 17.45 -8.09 -29.56
N SER A 81 18.31 -8.13 -30.57
CA SER A 81 19.64 -7.49 -30.54
C SER A 81 19.56 -5.96 -30.31
N ALA A 82 18.54 -5.32 -30.87
CA ALA A 82 18.30 -3.88 -30.76
C ALA A 82 17.69 -3.43 -29.41
N VAL A 83 17.39 -4.35 -28.49
CA VAL A 83 16.79 -4.01 -27.18
C VAL A 83 17.80 -4.22 -26.06
N SER A 84 17.95 -3.21 -25.20
CA SER A 84 18.65 -3.34 -23.94
C SER A 84 17.67 -3.81 -22.87
N ALA A 85 17.93 -4.97 -22.28
CA ALA A 85 17.12 -5.56 -21.22
C ALA A 85 18.02 -6.31 -20.24
N PRO A 86 17.79 -6.18 -18.92
CA PRO A 86 18.59 -6.88 -17.91
C PRO A 86 18.34 -8.39 -17.96
N ALA A 87 19.33 -9.19 -17.57
CA ALA A 87 19.20 -10.65 -17.54
C ALA A 87 18.11 -11.15 -16.56
N TRP A 88 17.80 -10.34 -15.54
CA TRP A 88 16.80 -10.59 -14.52
C TRP A 88 15.86 -9.40 -14.39
N ASP A 89 14.59 -9.69 -14.13
CA ASP A 89 13.60 -8.68 -13.75
C ASP A 89 12.69 -9.23 -12.64
N THR A 90 12.04 -8.33 -11.92
CA THR A 90 11.19 -8.67 -10.78
C THR A 90 9.87 -7.94 -10.83
N ARG A 91 8.81 -8.58 -10.33
CA ARG A 91 7.50 -7.93 -10.15
C ARG A 91 6.94 -8.28 -8.79
N THR A 92 6.53 -7.27 -8.03
CA THR A 92 5.88 -7.46 -6.73
C THR A 92 4.37 -7.47 -6.90
N VAL A 93 3.72 -8.46 -6.32
CA VAL A 93 2.26 -8.60 -6.28
C VAL A 93 1.82 -9.04 -4.89
N LEU A 94 0.54 -8.87 -4.56
CA LEU A 94 -0.02 -9.47 -3.35
C LEU A 94 0.24 -10.98 -3.35
N SER A 95 0.52 -11.54 -2.17
CA SER A 95 0.91 -12.96 -2.03
C SER A 95 -0.13 -13.93 -2.64
N ASN A 96 -1.42 -13.55 -2.57
CA ASN A 96 -2.56 -14.29 -3.11
C ASN A 96 -2.80 -14.10 -4.62
N LYS A 97 -2.10 -13.19 -5.30
CA LYS A 97 -2.21 -12.98 -6.75
C LYS A 97 -1.18 -13.82 -7.50
N SER A 98 -1.52 -14.37 -8.66
CA SER A 98 -0.56 -15.20 -9.42
C SER A 98 0.57 -14.37 -10.04
N CYS A 99 1.77 -14.96 -10.09
CA CYS A 99 2.83 -14.48 -10.97
C CYS A 99 2.56 -15.03 -12.37
N PRO A 100 2.49 -14.19 -13.42
CA PRO A 100 2.45 -14.69 -14.80
C PRO A 100 3.61 -15.65 -15.06
N ALA A 101 3.36 -16.73 -15.82
CA ALA A 101 4.42 -17.68 -16.15
C ALA A 101 5.51 -17.04 -17.03
N ASN A 102 5.11 -16.12 -17.90
CA ASN A 102 5.99 -15.35 -18.76
C ASN A 102 5.41 -13.96 -19.01
N TRP A 103 6.27 -13.06 -19.49
CA TRP A 103 5.85 -11.78 -20.02
C TRP A 103 6.90 -11.27 -21.02
N THR A 104 6.47 -10.34 -21.88
CA THR A 104 7.31 -9.82 -22.96
C THR A 104 7.55 -8.33 -22.82
N ILE A 105 8.76 -7.89 -23.15
CA ILE A 105 9.06 -6.47 -23.37
C ILE A 105 8.71 -6.09 -24.82
N PRO A 106 8.27 -4.85 -25.08
CA PRO A 106 8.05 -4.37 -26.44
C PRO A 106 9.36 -4.39 -27.24
N GLY A 107 9.29 -4.81 -28.50
CA GLY A 107 10.44 -4.80 -29.42
C GLY A 107 10.52 -3.51 -30.23
N PRO A 108 11.56 -3.39 -31.08
CA PRO A 108 11.65 -2.29 -32.03
C PRO A 108 10.41 -2.29 -32.92
N ASP A 109 9.82 -1.11 -33.13
CA ASP A 109 8.65 -0.91 -33.99
C ASP A 109 7.36 -1.64 -33.57
N TYR A 110 7.28 -2.20 -32.35
CA TYR A 110 6.09 -2.84 -31.76
C TYR A 110 5.52 -4.07 -32.51
N TYR A 111 6.14 -4.54 -33.59
CA TYR A 111 5.65 -5.69 -34.37
C TYR A 111 6.02 -7.06 -33.78
N ALA A 112 7.03 -7.11 -32.90
CA ALA A 112 7.48 -8.33 -32.24
C ALA A 112 7.93 -8.02 -30.80
N PRO A 113 7.89 -9.00 -29.87
CA PRO A 113 8.43 -8.81 -28.54
C PRO A 113 9.95 -8.64 -28.59
N GLY A 114 10.44 -7.61 -27.90
CA GLY A 114 11.87 -7.30 -27.77
C GLY A 114 12.61 -8.29 -26.88
N GLY A 115 11.88 -9.10 -26.11
CA GLY A 115 12.43 -10.14 -25.26
C GLY A 115 11.34 -10.85 -24.45
N VAL A 116 11.67 -12.04 -23.99
CA VAL A 116 10.77 -12.93 -23.24
C VAL A 116 11.37 -13.26 -21.88
N TYR A 117 10.67 -12.86 -20.83
CA TYR A 117 10.98 -13.18 -19.46
C TYR A 117 10.16 -14.39 -19.01
N VAL A 118 10.82 -15.36 -18.38
CA VAL A 118 10.19 -16.58 -17.86
C VAL A 118 10.35 -16.61 -16.34
N HIS A 119 9.24 -16.88 -15.65
CA HIS A 119 9.19 -17.00 -14.20
C HIS A 119 10.13 -18.10 -13.71
N GLN A 120 10.82 -17.84 -12.60
CA GLN A 120 11.76 -18.79 -12.01
C GLN A 120 11.31 -19.21 -10.61
N HIS A 121 11.11 -18.22 -9.73
CA HIS A 121 10.76 -18.48 -8.33
C HIS A 121 10.09 -17.25 -7.70
N ASN A 122 9.59 -17.44 -6.48
CA ASN A 122 8.95 -16.41 -5.69
C ASN A 122 9.74 -16.18 -4.40
N THR A 123 9.84 -14.94 -3.97
CA THR A 123 10.23 -14.59 -2.60
C THR A 123 9.08 -13.88 -1.91
N TYR A 124 8.86 -14.14 -0.62
CA TYR A 124 7.72 -13.62 0.14
C TYR A 124 8.21 -12.65 1.19
N PHE A 125 7.43 -11.59 1.43
CA PHE A 125 7.69 -10.64 2.50
C PHE A 125 6.39 -10.02 2.99
N THR A 126 6.44 -9.42 4.17
CA THR A 126 5.31 -8.70 4.77
C THR A 126 5.70 -7.25 4.92
N GLN A 127 4.77 -6.35 4.63
CA GLN A 127 4.92 -4.91 4.79
C GLN A 127 3.70 -4.36 5.55
N GLN A 128 3.92 -3.35 6.39
CA GLN A 128 2.82 -2.60 6.99
C GLN A 128 2.33 -1.53 6.02
N GLU A 129 1.02 -1.49 5.80
CA GLU A 129 0.38 -0.46 4.98
C GLU A 129 -0.74 0.22 5.75
N GLU A 130 -0.96 1.48 5.42
CA GLU A 130 -2.08 2.25 5.93
C GLU A 130 -3.36 1.86 5.19
N GLN A 131 -4.33 1.36 5.94
CA GLN A 131 -5.66 1.05 5.46
C GLN A 131 -6.69 1.94 6.13
N ARG A 132 -7.52 2.60 5.31
CA ARG A 132 -8.66 3.37 5.79
C ARG A 132 -9.86 2.46 6.01
N VAL A 133 -10.38 2.39 7.24
CA VAL A 133 -11.46 1.48 7.65
C VAL A 133 -12.60 2.27 8.29
N ALA A 134 -13.84 1.99 7.90
CA ALA A 134 -15.03 2.52 8.55
C ALA A 134 -15.21 1.86 9.92
N TYR A 135 -15.45 2.64 10.99
CA TYR A 135 -15.55 2.10 12.35
C TYR A 135 -16.79 2.56 13.12
N ASN A 136 -17.44 3.64 12.70
CA ASN A 136 -18.65 4.14 13.34
C ASN A 136 -19.66 4.56 12.28
N CYS A 137 -20.50 3.61 11.86
CA CYS A 137 -21.54 3.85 10.88
C CYS A 137 -22.91 3.95 11.55
N ARG A 138 -23.66 4.99 11.21
CA ARG A 138 -24.97 5.28 11.82
C ARG A 138 -25.88 6.04 10.87
N TRP A 139 -27.18 5.90 11.10
CA TRP A 139 -28.18 6.74 10.47
C TRP A 139 -28.23 8.09 11.19
N GLU A 140 -28.12 9.17 10.43
CA GLU A 140 -28.30 10.52 10.95
C GLU A 140 -29.30 11.29 10.09
N THR A 141 -30.01 12.23 10.70
CA THR A 141 -30.76 13.24 9.95
C THR A 141 -29.80 14.37 9.60
N ARG A 142 -29.61 14.62 8.30
CA ARG A 142 -28.72 15.66 7.79
C ARG A 142 -29.45 16.46 6.70
N SER A 143 -29.14 17.74 6.57
CA SER A 143 -29.59 18.56 5.45
C SER A 143 -28.79 18.21 4.19
N VAL A 144 -29.49 17.79 3.14
CA VAL A 144 -28.95 17.33 1.86
C VAL A 144 -29.46 18.26 0.77
N TRP A 145 -28.61 18.66 -0.16
CA TRP A 145 -29.05 19.44 -1.31
C TRP A 145 -29.73 18.55 -2.36
N VAL A 146 -30.93 18.93 -2.78
CA VAL A 146 -31.73 18.23 -3.78
C VAL A 146 -31.87 19.12 -5.03
N PRO A 147 -31.32 18.71 -6.19
CA PRO A 147 -31.46 19.49 -7.43
C PRO A 147 -32.89 19.39 -7.99
N ASN A 148 -33.45 20.52 -8.44
CA ASN A 148 -34.85 20.60 -8.90
C ASN A 148 -35.16 19.72 -10.13
N SER A 149 -34.15 19.32 -10.92
CA SER A 149 -34.33 18.59 -12.19
C SER A 149 -33.42 17.36 -12.34
N GLY A 150 -32.87 16.83 -11.24
CA GLY A 150 -32.00 15.64 -11.26
C GLY A 150 -30.65 15.80 -11.97
N ARG A 151 -30.26 17.02 -12.38
CA ARG A 151 -28.94 17.28 -12.96
C ARG A 151 -27.90 17.41 -11.84
N TYR A 152 -26.84 16.61 -11.92
CA TYR A 152 -25.69 16.67 -11.02
C TYR A 152 -25.02 18.05 -11.13
N CYS A 153 -24.86 18.76 -10.00
CA CYS A 153 -24.06 19.97 -9.95
C CYS A 153 -22.62 19.60 -9.54
N PRO A 154 -21.64 19.70 -10.45
CA PRO A 154 -20.28 19.34 -10.13
C PRO A 154 -19.71 20.30 -9.09
N ILE A 155 -19.11 19.74 -8.04
CA ILE A 155 -18.26 20.49 -7.12
C ILE A 155 -17.02 20.88 -7.92
N ALA A 156 -16.78 22.19 -8.09
CA ALA A 156 -15.51 22.62 -8.65
C ALA A 156 -14.41 22.19 -7.68
N PRO A 157 -13.32 21.56 -8.15
CA PRO A 157 -12.22 21.21 -7.27
C PRO A 157 -11.74 22.49 -6.57
N GLN A 158 -11.68 22.44 -5.23
CA GLN A 158 -11.11 23.53 -4.44
C GLN A 158 -9.66 23.74 -4.91
N GLN A 159 -9.36 24.95 -5.38
CA GLN A 159 -7.99 25.39 -5.68
C GLN A 159 -7.19 25.56 -4.40
#